data_AF-A0A958AAE6-F1
#
_entry.id   AF-A0A958AAE6-F1
#
_cell.length_a   1.000
_cell.length_b   1.000
_cell.length_c   1.000
_cell.angle_alpha   90.00
_cell.angle_beta   90.00
_cell.angle_gamma   90.00
#
_symmetry.space_group_name_H-M   'P 1'
#
loop_
_entity.id
_entity.type
_entity.pdbx_description
1 polymer ?
#
loop_
_entity_poly.entity_id
_entity_poly.type
_entity_poly.pdbx_seq_one_letter_code
_entity_poly.pdbx_strand_id
1 'polypeptide(L)'
;MKLGIPPKGEPPDDNKSARSVPAADTASRVSKKKHYSSSDSLNLGVLSKSVEETVTTMKSEEDKPNLDLAARLEGVSPAAPPASAVLSDSAELLRLLRDQSGQLVVEVDGRRYTKLADVSDKKVGQYILELTAHLLAFTNGVIATPAGIKSLPVPKTGNLPMPMVSRQADLPSPAPTAGQVSVPSPEDVEHKLLASLKDSRIESETLRQKSGLLGVIKPPSPPANIPTLNLADEINDIVQARLRSSPLEQSNEIVISSDPGGGIRIKVNNRYYSSPDEITDPAVRDLIKSSIKEWERR
;
A
#
# COMPACT_ATOMS: atom_id res chain seq x y z
N MET A 1 -32.21 42.07 -31.25
CA MET A 1 -32.31 42.11 -29.77
C MET A 1 -30.90 42.05 -29.21
N LYS A 2 -30.35 43.20 -28.78
CA LYS A 2 -28.99 43.33 -28.20
C LYS A 2 -29.16 43.43 -26.68
N LEU A 3 -28.68 42.43 -25.95
CA LEU A 3 -28.64 42.44 -24.48
C LEU A 3 -27.25 42.91 -24.05
N GLY A 4 -27.23 44.03 -23.31
CA GLY A 4 -26.03 44.66 -22.80
C GLY A 4 -25.44 43.91 -21.60
N ILE A 5 -24.11 43.87 -21.56
CA ILE A 5 -23.29 43.38 -20.45
C ILE A 5 -22.93 44.60 -19.58
N PRO A 6 -23.23 44.62 -18.27
CA PRO A 6 -22.71 45.67 -17.39
C PRO A 6 -21.24 45.38 -16.99
N PRO A 7 -20.38 46.41 -16.85
CA PRO A 7 -19.00 46.24 -16.43
C PRO A 7 -18.89 45.87 -14.94
N LYS A 8 -18.05 44.88 -14.65
CA LYS A 8 -17.74 44.37 -13.32
C LYS A 8 -16.71 45.28 -12.66
N GLY A 9 -17.05 45.77 -11.47
CA GLY A 9 -16.29 46.74 -10.69
C GLY A 9 -14.91 46.27 -10.24
N GLU A 10 -14.06 47.28 -10.17
CA GLU A 10 -12.70 47.36 -9.64
C GLU A 10 -12.74 47.35 -8.10
N PRO A 11 -11.95 46.49 -7.39
CA PRO A 11 -11.84 46.57 -5.95
C PRO A 11 -10.80 47.63 -5.52
N PRO A 12 -11.03 48.33 -4.41
CA PRO A 12 -10.15 49.41 -3.94
C PRO A 12 -8.86 48.87 -3.31
N ASP A 13 -7.74 49.43 -3.79
CA ASP A 13 -6.45 49.50 -3.13
C ASP A 13 -6.58 50.36 -1.86
N ASP A 14 -6.51 49.77 -0.67
CA ASP A 14 -6.27 50.51 0.58
C ASP A 14 -5.82 49.55 1.69
N ASN A 15 -4.51 49.36 1.85
CA ASN A 15 -3.95 49.17 3.19
C ASN A 15 -2.51 49.65 3.30
N LYS A 16 -2.36 50.97 3.25
CA LYS A 16 -1.15 51.69 3.64
C LYS A 16 -1.33 52.20 5.07
N SER A 17 -1.08 51.35 6.06
CA SER A 17 -0.92 51.79 7.45
C SER A 17 0.46 51.43 7.96
N ALA A 18 1.36 52.40 7.79
CA ALA A 18 2.55 52.54 8.61
C ALA A 18 2.13 52.92 10.03
N ARG A 19 2.55 52.17 11.06
CA ARG A 19 2.69 52.76 12.40
C ARG A 19 3.69 52.00 13.28
N SER A 20 4.79 52.71 13.51
CA SER A 20 5.53 52.89 14.76
C SER A 20 5.95 51.67 15.60
N VAL A 21 7.25 51.43 15.51
CA VAL A 21 8.15 51.00 16.58
C VAL A 21 7.93 51.85 17.86
N PRO A 22 8.03 51.23 19.05
CA PRO A 22 8.87 51.85 20.07
C PRO A 22 9.97 50.91 20.57
N ALA A 23 11.12 51.52 20.77
CA ALA A 23 12.34 50.94 21.31
C ALA A 23 12.29 50.84 22.85
N ALA A 24 13.12 49.92 23.35
CA ALA A 24 13.74 49.87 24.66
C ALA A 24 12.84 49.75 25.90
N ASP A 25 12.92 48.60 26.58
CA ASP A 25 13.48 48.62 27.93
C ASP A 25 14.16 47.29 28.29
N THR A 26 15.38 47.44 28.80
CA THR A 26 16.29 46.46 29.36
C THR A 26 15.99 46.31 30.85
N ALA A 27 15.57 45.13 31.31
CA ALA A 27 15.82 44.73 32.69
C ALA A 27 15.74 43.22 32.91
N SER A 28 16.92 42.66 33.18
CA SER A 28 17.18 41.48 34.01
C SER A 28 16.06 41.09 34.98
N ARG A 29 15.63 39.82 34.92
CA ARG A 29 15.13 39.13 36.12
C ARG A 29 15.49 37.64 36.13
N VAL A 30 16.70 37.39 36.63
CA VAL A 30 17.06 36.43 37.68
C VAL A 30 15.97 35.42 38.08
N SER A 31 16.34 34.14 37.91
CA SER A 31 16.08 32.97 38.76
C SER A 31 14.64 32.59 39.12
N LYS A 32 14.22 31.41 38.64
CA LYS A 32 13.82 30.31 39.54
C LYS A 32 13.84 28.97 38.82
N LYS A 33 14.91 28.22 39.07
CA LYS A 33 15.07 26.79 38.84
C LYS A 33 14.05 26.07 39.75
N LYS A 34 12.91 25.61 39.21
CA LYS A 34 12.06 24.63 39.90
C LYS A 34 12.43 23.25 39.39
N HIS A 35 13.15 22.52 40.23
CA HIS A 35 13.25 21.08 40.14
C HIS A 35 11.84 20.50 40.36
N TYR A 36 11.24 19.91 39.33
CA TYR A 36 10.17 18.93 39.51
C TYR A 36 10.79 17.56 39.36
N SER A 37 11.16 16.98 40.50
CA SER A 37 11.24 15.55 40.69
C SER A 37 9.82 15.10 41.02
N SER A 38 9.14 14.46 40.06
CA SER A 38 7.91 13.71 40.33
C SER A 38 8.11 12.31 39.76
N SER A 39 8.70 11.46 40.59
CA SER A 39 8.60 10.02 40.48
C SER A 39 7.18 9.60 40.86
N ASP A 40 6.27 9.62 39.89
CA ASP A 40 4.98 8.92 40.01
C ASP A 40 5.14 7.50 39.47
N SER A 41 5.52 6.63 40.39
CA SER A 41 5.33 5.18 40.32
C SER A 41 3.84 4.87 40.32
N LEU A 42 3.27 4.54 39.15
CA LEU A 42 1.94 3.96 39.05
C LEU A 42 2.01 2.52 38.56
N ASN A 43 1.59 1.67 39.50
CA ASN A 43 1.29 0.24 39.46
C ASN A 43 0.93 -0.35 38.08
N LEU A 44 1.74 -1.32 37.68
CA LEU A 44 1.37 -2.40 36.76
C LEU A 44 0.33 -3.30 37.45
N GLY A 45 -0.96 -3.01 37.21
CA GLY A 45 -2.06 -3.92 37.50
C GLY A 45 -2.05 -5.07 36.50
N VAL A 46 -1.52 -6.21 36.94
CA VAL A 46 -1.66 -7.52 36.30
C VAL A 46 -3.14 -7.90 36.33
N LEU A 47 -3.79 -7.91 35.17
CA LEU A 47 -5.07 -8.60 35.00
C LEU A 47 -4.88 -9.75 34.01
N SER A 48 -4.47 -10.89 34.56
CA SER A 48 -4.61 -12.19 33.94
C SER A 48 -6.10 -12.50 33.77
N LYS A 49 -6.58 -12.59 32.52
CA LYS A 49 -7.82 -13.29 32.20
C LYS A 49 -7.48 -14.50 31.36
N SER A 50 -7.45 -15.64 32.03
CA SER A 50 -7.63 -16.96 31.44
C SER A 50 -8.93 -16.97 30.65
N VAL A 51 -8.87 -17.38 29.39
CA VAL A 51 -10.02 -17.88 28.64
C VAL A 51 -9.68 -19.28 28.23
N GLU A 52 -10.50 -20.19 28.73
CA GLU A 52 -10.43 -21.63 28.62
C GLU A 52 -10.64 -22.09 27.18
N GLU A 53 -9.81 -23.05 26.78
CA GLU A 53 -10.00 -23.93 25.64
C GLU A 53 -11.35 -24.65 25.71
N THR A 54 -12.11 -24.60 24.63
CA THR A 54 -13.09 -25.64 24.32
C THR A 54 -12.69 -26.32 23.01
N VAL A 55 -11.94 -27.41 23.17
CA VAL A 55 -11.71 -28.44 22.15
C VAL A 55 -13.04 -29.12 21.87
N THR A 56 -13.59 -28.98 20.67
CA THR A 56 -14.68 -29.85 20.19
C THR A 56 -14.15 -30.79 19.12
N THR A 57 -13.90 -32.02 19.56
CA THR A 57 -13.61 -33.20 18.76
C THR A 57 -14.92 -33.84 18.30
N MET A 58 -15.12 -33.92 16.98
CA MET A 58 -16.01 -34.89 16.30
C MET A 58 -15.25 -35.25 15.02
N LYS A 59 -14.68 -36.43 14.76
CA LYS A 59 -15.08 -37.84 14.88
C LYS A 59 -16.40 -38.18 14.19
N SER A 60 -16.30 -38.51 12.90
CA SER A 60 -17.15 -39.38 12.09
C SER A 60 -16.59 -39.34 10.67
N GLU A 61 -16.61 -40.36 9.83
CA GLU A 61 -16.79 -41.81 9.94
C GLU A 61 -16.37 -42.34 8.55
N GLU A 62 -15.79 -43.53 8.55
CA GLU A 62 -15.40 -44.32 7.38
C GLU A 62 -16.63 -44.67 6.52
N ASP A 63 -16.56 -44.47 5.20
CA ASP A 63 -17.26 -45.37 4.28
C ASP A 63 -16.58 -45.44 2.89
N LYS A 64 -16.03 -46.62 2.62
CA LYS A 64 -15.74 -47.22 1.31
C LYS A 64 -16.32 -48.65 1.43
N PRO A 65 -16.80 -49.33 0.38
CA PRO A 65 -16.30 -49.23 -1.01
C PRO A 65 -17.40 -49.36 -2.09
N ASN A 66 -17.08 -49.06 -3.36
CA ASN A 66 -17.63 -49.90 -4.42
C ASN A 66 -16.68 -50.04 -5.61
N LEU A 67 -16.33 -51.29 -5.89
CA LEU A 67 -15.71 -51.75 -7.11
C LEU A 67 -16.78 -51.72 -8.21
N ASP A 68 -16.49 -51.09 -9.34
CA ASP A 68 -16.91 -51.70 -10.60
C ASP A 68 -15.84 -51.46 -11.66
N LEU A 69 -15.39 -52.58 -12.21
CA LEU A 69 -14.25 -52.76 -13.08
C LEU A 69 -14.73 -53.67 -14.20
N ALA A 70 -15.26 -53.13 -15.29
CA ALA A 70 -15.30 -53.85 -16.55
C ALA A 70 -15.55 -52.94 -17.77
N ALA A 71 -14.51 -52.89 -18.61
CA ALA A 71 -14.59 -52.98 -20.06
C ALA A 71 -15.21 -51.82 -20.84
N ARG A 72 -14.35 -51.02 -21.50
CA ARG A 72 -14.33 -51.06 -22.97
C ARG A 72 -13.02 -50.59 -23.57
N LEU A 73 -12.51 -51.47 -24.42
CA LEU A 73 -11.28 -51.41 -25.19
C LEU A 73 -11.39 -50.49 -26.42
N GLU A 74 -10.23 -49.92 -26.77
CA GLU A 74 -9.68 -49.69 -28.12
C GLU A 74 -10.23 -48.55 -28.98
N GLY A 75 -9.34 -47.59 -29.26
CA GLY A 75 -9.51 -46.52 -30.23
C GLY A 75 -8.26 -45.61 -30.29
N VAL A 76 -7.16 -46.14 -30.84
CA VAL A 76 -5.88 -45.44 -31.06
C VAL A 76 -6.05 -44.26 -32.03
N SER A 77 -5.61 -43.06 -31.63
CA SER A 77 -5.22 -41.99 -32.58
C SER A 77 -4.13 -41.09 -31.97
N PRO A 78 -3.14 -40.62 -32.76
CA PRO A 78 -1.79 -40.38 -32.29
C PRO A 78 -1.45 -38.89 -32.09
N ALA A 79 -0.41 -38.69 -31.26
CA ALA A 79 0.48 -37.52 -31.21
C ALA A 79 -0.11 -36.18 -30.73
N ALA A 80 -0.46 -36.13 -29.43
CA ALA A 80 -0.40 -34.88 -28.67
C ALA A 80 1.05 -34.65 -28.17
N PRO A 81 1.58 -33.41 -28.21
CA PRO A 81 2.93 -33.11 -27.73
C PRO A 81 3.08 -33.39 -26.23
N PRO A 82 4.29 -33.78 -25.78
CA PRO A 82 4.51 -34.23 -24.41
C PRO A 82 4.15 -33.14 -23.41
N ALA A 83 3.32 -33.57 -22.46
CA ALA A 83 2.85 -32.83 -21.32
C ALA A 83 4.00 -32.17 -20.55
N SER A 84 3.72 -30.93 -20.17
CA SER A 84 4.23 -30.17 -19.04
C SER A 84 5.24 -30.90 -18.17
N ALA A 85 6.46 -30.34 -18.20
CA ALA A 85 7.56 -30.70 -17.33
C ALA A 85 7.12 -30.80 -15.86
N VAL A 86 7.48 -31.93 -15.27
CA VAL A 86 7.48 -32.18 -13.83
C VAL A 86 8.49 -31.23 -13.20
N LEU A 87 8.06 -30.03 -12.83
CA LEU A 87 8.92 -29.04 -12.17
C LEU A 87 8.40 -28.80 -10.76
N SER A 88 9.09 -29.47 -9.82
CA SER A 88 9.42 -29.02 -8.46
C SER A 88 8.28 -28.65 -7.51
N ASP A 89 8.48 -28.95 -6.24
CA ASP A 89 7.59 -28.75 -5.08
C ASP A 89 7.36 -27.26 -4.73
N SER A 90 7.05 -26.46 -5.76
CA SER A 90 6.77 -25.04 -5.66
C SER A 90 5.25 -24.87 -5.67
N ALA A 91 4.66 -24.68 -4.50
CA ALA A 91 3.25 -24.32 -4.41
C ALA A 91 3.02 -22.96 -5.08
N GLU A 92 2.16 -22.90 -6.09
CA GLU A 92 1.74 -21.64 -6.72
C GLU A 92 0.91 -20.87 -5.69
N LEU A 93 1.51 -19.85 -5.06
CA LEU A 93 0.88 -19.09 -3.97
C LEU A 93 -0.14 -18.07 -4.49
N LEU A 94 0.22 -17.36 -5.56
CA LEU A 94 -0.60 -16.29 -6.13
C LEU A 94 -0.21 -16.06 -7.59
N ARG A 95 -1.22 -15.86 -8.44
CA ARG A 95 -1.02 -15.55 -9.86
C ARG A 95 -1.49 -14.13 -10.17
N LEU A 96 -0.59 -13.30 -10.70
CA LEU A 96 -0.89 -11.95 -11.17
C LEU A 96 -1.18 -11.99 -12.66
N LEU A 97 -2.37 -11.55 -13.03
CA LEU A 97 -2.85 -11.51 -14.41
C LEU A 97 -3.15 -10.05 -14.79
N ARG A 98 -3.05 -9.74 -16.08
CA ARG A 98 -3.63 -8.52 -16.64
C ARG A 98 -4.75 -8.92 -17.60
N ASP A 99 -5.91 -8.31 -17.44
CA ASP A 99 -7.00 -8.50 -18.38
C ASP A 99 -6.76 -7.69 -19.68
N GLN A 100 -7.69 -7.82 -20.62
CA GLN A 100 -7.68 -7.07 -21.88
C GLN A 100 -7.87 -5.55 -21.71
N SER A 101 -8.36 -5.09 -20.55
CA SER A 101 -8.46 -3.67 -20.21
C SER A 101 -7.16 -3.10 -19.61
N GLY A 102 -6.19 -3.98 -19.30
CA GLY A 102 -4.95 -3.64 -18.62
C GLY A 102 -5.09 -3.56 -17.10
N GLN A 103 -6.26 -3.91 -16.55
CA GLN A 103 -6.50 -4.02 -15.12
C GLN A 103 -5.80 -5.26 -14.56
N LEU A 104 -5.20 -5.10 -13.37
CA LEU A 104 -4.58 -6.20 -12.64
C LEU A 104 -5.66 -7.09 -12.02
N VAL A 105 -5.51 -8.40 -12.19
CA VAL A 105 -6.37 -9.43 -11.61
C VAL A 105 -5.48 -10.37 -10.81
N VAL A 106 -5.87 -10.62 -9.56
CA VAL A 106 -5.18 -11.54 -8.66
C VAL A 106 -5.95 -12.86 -8.64
N GLU A 107 -5.29 -13.97 -8.94
CA GLU A 107 -5.89 -15.31 -8.86
C GLU A 107 -5.27 -16.09 -7.68
N VAL A 108 -6.12 -16.59 -6.78
CA VAL A 108 -5.75 -17.40 -5.61
C VAL A 108 -6.72 -18.59 -5.56
N ASP A 109 -6.18 -19.81 -5.50
CA ASP A 109 -6.97 -21.06 -5.51
C ASP A 109 -8.01 -21.12 -6.65
N GLY A 110 -7.62 -20.64 -7.85
CA GLY A 110 -8.47 -20.60 -9.04
C GLY A 110 -9.59 -19.54 -9.01
N ARG A 111 -9.65 -18.69 -7.97
CA ARG A 111 -10.59 -17.56 -7.87
C ARG A 111 -9.91 -16.26 -8.24
N ARG A 112 -10.57 -15.45 -9.07
CA ARG A 112 -10.06 -14.16 -9.56
C ARG A 112 -10.68 -13.00 -8.82
N TYR A 113 -9.82 -12.07 -8.40
CA TYR A 113 -10.19 -10.86 -7.68
C TYR A 113 -9.61 -9.64 -8.40
N THR A 114 -10.44 -8.62 -8.61
CA THR A 114 -10.00 -7.35 -9.22
C THR A 114 -9.68 -6.32 -8.15
N LYS A 115 -10.28 -6.46 -6.97
CA LYS A 115 -10.09 -5.62 -5.81
C LYS A 115 -10.00 -6.50 -4.57
N LEU A 116 -9.25 -6.06 -3.57
CA LEU A 116 -9.18 -6.76 -2.28
C LEU A 116 -10.55 -6.82 -1.58
N ALA A 117 -11.41 -5.82 -1.82
CA ALA A 117 -12.79 -5.79 -1.31
C ALA A 117 -13.70 -6.89 -1.90
N ASP A 118 -13.32 -7.49 -3.03
CA ASP A 118 -14.07 -8.61 -3.64
C ASP A 118 -13.82 -9.93 -2.88
N VAL A 119 -12.80 -9.96 -1.99
CA VAL A 119 -12.42 -11.15 -1.23
C VAL A 119 -13.29 -11.27 0.02
N SER A 120 -14.26 -12.18 -0.01
CA SER A 120 -15.16 -12.41 1.13
C SER A 120 -14.53 -13.19 2.28
N ASP A 121 -13.52 -14.02 1.99
CA ASP A 121 -12.82 -14.81 3.00
C ASP A 121 -11.67 -14.01 3.62
N LYS A 122 -11.77 -13.75 4.92
CA LYS A 122 -10.76 -13.02 5.69
C LYS A 122 -9.37 -13.68 5.61
N LYS A 123 -9.28 -15.01 5.59
CA LYS A 123 -8.00 -15.72 5.50
C LYS A 123 -7.33 -15.48 4.16
N VAL A 124 -8.10 -15.58 3.08
CA VAL A 124 -7.60 -15.29 1.72
C VAL A 124 -7.16 -13.83 1.60
N GLY A 125 -7.94 -12.89 2.16
CA GLY A 125 -7.58 -11.47 2.17
C GLY A 125 -6.27 -11.21 2.93
N GLN A 126 -6.09 -11.81 4.11
CA GLN A 126 -4.85 -11.73 4.89
C GLN A 126 -3.67 -12.33 4.12
N TYR A 127 -3.87 -13.48 3.48
CA TYR A 127 -2.86 -14.15 2.69
C TYR A 127 -2.38 -13.33 1.49
N ILE A 128 -3.30 -12.69 0.76
CA ILE A 128 -2.96 -11.76 -0.34
C ILE A 128 -2.15 -10.58 0.18
N LEU A 129 -2.51 -10.01 1.33
CA LEU A 129 -1.77 -8.90 1.95
C LEU A 129 -0.34 -9.31 2.35
N GLU A 130 -0.18 -10.49 2.95
CA GLU A 130 1.12 -11.04 3.34
C GLU A 130 2.04 -11.24 2.14
N LEU A 131 1.53 -11.87 1.07
CA LEU A 131 2.30 -12.06 -0.17
C LEU A 131 2.64 -10.73 -0.84
N THR A 132 1.74 -9.75 -0.81
CA THR A 132 2.01 -8.41 -1.34
C THR A 132 3.13 -7.73 -0.55
N ALA A 133 3.15 -7.89 0.77
CA ALA A 133 4.24 -7.38 1.60
C ALA A 133 5.58 -8.06 1.28
N HIS A 134 5.59 -9.38 1.09
CA HIS A 134 6.79 -10.11 0.64
C HIS A 134 7.26 -9.65 -0.74
N LEU A 135 6.35 -9.41 -1.68
CA LEU A 135 6.68 -8.89 -3.01
C LEU A 135 7.30 -7.49 -2.93
N LEU A 136 6.75 -6.61 -2.10
CA LEU A 136 7.29 -5.27 -1.85
C LEU A 136 8.69 -5.33 -1.20
N ALA A 137 8.89 -6.23 -0.24
CA ALA A 137 10.19 -6.46 0.38
C ALA A 137 11.21 -6.97 -0.66
N PHE A 138 10.79 -7.91 -1.52
CA PHE A 138 11.61 -8.45 -2.59
C PHE A 138 12.05 -7.38 -3.59
N THR A 139 11.19 -6.43 -3.94
CA THR A 139 11.55 -5.32 -4.83
C THR A 139 12.34 -4.21 -4.13
N ASN A 140 12.72 -4.37 -2.86
CA ASN A 140 13.30 -3.31 -2.03
C ASN A 140 12.45 -2.03 -2.07
N GLY A 141 11.12 -2.17 -2.05
CA GLY A 141 10.20 -1.03 -2.10
C GLY A 141 10.14 -0.31 -3.45
N VAL A 142 10.68 -0.88 -4.53
CA VAL A 142 10.54 -0.31 -5.87
C VAL A 142 9.12 -0.58 -6.39
N ILE A 143 8.38 0.48 -6.72
CA ILE A 143 7.04 0.41 -7.29
C ILE A 143 7.06 1.02 -8.69
N ALA A 144 6.65 0.22 -9.69
CA ALA A 144 6.39 0.71 -11.03
C ALA A 144 5.00 1.35 -11.08
N THR A 145 4.95 2.65 -11.34
CA THR A 145 3.69 3.36 -11.63
C THR A 145 3.59 3.64 -13.13
N PRO A 146 2.39 3.93 -13.68
CA PRO A 146 2.26 4.38 -15.07
C PRO A 146 3.09 5.64 -15.38
N ALA A 147 3.40 6.44 -14.35
CA ALA A 147 4.24 7.63 -14.44
C ALA A 147 5.76 7.34 -14.34
N GLY A 148 6.15 6.06 -14.27
CA GLY A 148 7.54 5.62 -14.14
C GLY A 148 7.82 4.81 -12.86
N ILE A 149 9.04 4.31 -12.75
CA ILE A 149 9.52 3.55 -11.59
C ILE A 149 9.83 4.53 -10.46
N LYS A 150 9.02 4.50 -9.39
CA LYS A 150 9.29 5.25 -8.16
C LYS A 150 9.77 4.27 -7.09
N SER A 151 10.95 4.50 -6.56
CA SER A 151 11.35 3.88 -5.30
C SER A 151 10.49 4.47 -4.20
N LEU A 152 9.80 3.61 -3.43
CA LEU A 152 9.37 4.03 -2.11
C LEU A 152 10.63 4.23 -1.25
N PRO A 153 10.62 5.20 -0.33
CA PRO A 153 11.62 5.23 0.72
C PRO A 153 11.50 3.92 1.50
N VAL A 154 12.51 3.06 1.36
CA VAL A 154 12.62 1.84 2.16
C VAL A 154 12.55 2.26 3.63
N PRO A 155 11.60 1.75 4.43
CA PRO A 155 11.67 1.96 5.87
C PRO A 155 13.03 1.44 6.29
N LYS A 156 13.87 2.30 6.89
CA LYS A 156 15.16 1.91 7.44
C LYS A 156 14.87 0.83 8.49
N THR A 157 14.90 -0.43 8.09
CA THR A 157 14.88 -1.58 8.98
C THR A 157 16.05 -1.34 9.92
N GLY A 158 15.71 -1.05 11.17
CA GLY A 158 16.66 -0.58 12.17
C GLY A 158 17.87 -1.49 12.21
N ASN A 159 19.06 -0.89 12.35
CA ASN A 159 20.32 -1.56 12.59
C ASN A 159 20.15 -2.78 13.51
N LEU A 160 20.03 -3.96 12.92
CA LEU A 160 20.39 -5.18 13.60
C LEU A 160 21.92 -5.14 13.76
N PRO A 161 22.46 -5.36 14.97
CA PRO A 161 23.90 -5.39 15.18
C PRO A 161 24.51 -6.47 14.28
N MET A 162 25.36 -6.05 13.35
CA MET A 162 26.13 -6.97 12.52
C MET A 162 26.96 -7.88 13.44
N PRO A 163 26.95 -9.21 13.26
CA PRO A 163 27.99 -10.06 13.81
C PRO A 163 29.31 -9.63 13.16
N MET A 164 30.27 -9.21 13.99
CA MET A 164 31.65 -8.98 13.58
C MET A 164 32.21 -10.28 12.99
N VAL A 165 32.27 -10.36 11.67
CA VAL A 165 33.08 -11.38 11.00
C VAL A 165 34.48 -10.80 10.85
N SER A 166 35.40 -11.35 11.64
CA SER A 166 36.82 -11.07 11.59
C SER A 166 37.38 -11.27 10.18
N ARG A 167 38.18 -10.30 9.75
CA ARG A 167 39.10 -10.38 8.62
C ARG A 167 40.03 -11.57 8.80
N GLN A 168 40.19 -12.39 7.77
CA GLN A 168 41.41 -13.14 7.56
C GLN A 168 41.93 -12.82 6.15
N ALA A 169 43.16 -12.33 6.13
CA ALA A 169 43.92 -12.00 4.95
C ALA A 169 44.48 -13.26 4.27
N ASP A 170 44.93 -13.03 3.03
CA ASP A 170 45.92 -13.75 2.23
C ASP A 170 45.45 -14.69 1.10
N LEU A 171 46.15 -14.49 -0.04
CA LEU A 171 46.35 -15.35 -1.24
C LEU A 171 45.52 -15.03 -2.52
N PRO A 172 46.02 -15.37 -3.73
CA PRO A 172 46.69 -14.43 -4.62
C PRO A 172 45.95 -14.26 -5.97
N SER A 173 46.35 -13.20 -6.69
CA SER A 173 45.87 -12.80 -8.02
C SER A 173 46.12 -13.87 -9.11
N PRO A 174 45.07 -14.36 -9.82
CA PRO A 174 45.23 -15.03 -11.10
C PRO A 174 45.07 -14.05 -12.29
N ALA A 175 45.92 -14.28 -13.28
CA ALA A 175 46.13 -13.54 -14.52
C ALA A 175 44.87 -13.40 -15.44
N PRO A 176 44.88 -12.45 -16.39
CA PRO A 176 43.76 -12.20 -17.30
C PRO A 176 43.70 -13.24 -18.43
N THR A 177 42.62 -14.02 -18.48
CA THR A 177 42.25 -14.79 -19.68
C THR A 177 41.33 -13.94 -20.54
N ALA A 178 41.85 -13.50 -21.68
CA ALA A 178 41.09 -12.89 -22.76
C ALA A 178 40.12 -13.92 -23.35
N GLY A 179 38.83 -13.77 -23.06
CA GLY A 179 37.74 -14.45 -23.74
C GLY A 179 36.79 -13.40 -24.30
N GLN A 180 36.89 -13.14 -25.61
CA GLN A 180 35.90 -12.34 -26.35
C GLN A 180 34.53 -13.03 -26.24
N VAL A 181 33.60 -12.42 -25.52
CA VAL A 181 32.17 -12.72 -25.62
C VAL A 181 31.62 -11.81 -26.71
N SER A 182 31.31 -12.37 -27.86
CA SER A 182 30.64 -11.69 -28.96
C SER A 182 29.28 -11.18 -28.48
N VAL A 183 29.19 -9.87 -28.27
CA VAL A 183 27.94 -9.16 -28.00
C VAL A 183 27.10 -9.22 -29.28
N PRO A 184 25.90 -9.82 -29.28
CA PRO A 184 25.03 -9.82 -30.44
C PRO A 184 24.63 -8.38 -30.78
N SER A 185 24.72 -8.05 -32.06
CA SER A 185 24.36 -6.73 -32.60
C SER A 185 22.92 -6.37 -32.22
N PRO A 186 22.65 -5.14 -31.73
CA PRO A 186 21.32 -4.72 -31.28
C PRO A 186 20.26 -4.73 -32.40
N GLU A 187 20.67 -4.77 -33.66
CA GLU A 187 19.76 -4.71 -34.81
C GLU A 187 18.96 -6.02 -35.00
N ASP A 188 19.51 -7.18 -34.65
CA ASP A 188 18.84 -8.48 -34.83
C ASP A 188 17.71 -8.73 -33.81
N VAL A 189 17.71 -8.02 -32.68
CA VAL A 189 16.72 -8.19 -31.61
C VAL A 189 15.41 -7.44 -31.94
N GLU A 190 15.51 -6.28 -32.58
CA GLU A 190 14.35 -5.43 -32.91
C GLU A 190 13.48 -6.07 -34.00
N HIS A 191 14.08 -6.70 -35.00
CA HIS A 191 13.33 -7.35 -36.08
C HIS A 191 12.50 -8.55 -35.59
N LYS A 192 12.98 -9.28 -34.57
CA LYS A 192 12.26 -10.43 -34.00
C LYS A 192 11.08 -9.99 -33.13
N LEU A 193 11.18 -8.83 -32.47
CA LEU A 193 10.12 -8.28 -31.62
C LEU A 193 8.99 -7.66 -32.46
N LEU A 194 9.33 -6.97 -33.56
CA LEU A 194 8.34 -6.41 -34.50
C LEU A 194 7.54 -7.48 -35.26
N ALA A 195 8.14 -8.65 -35.53
CA ALA A 195 7.42 -9.77 -36.12
C ALA A 195 6.35 -10.34 -35.17
N SER A 196 6.66 -10.46 -33.87
CA SER A 196 5.76 -11.07 -32.89
C SER A 196 4.51 -10.24 -32.56
N LEU A 197 4.55 -8.92 -32.75
CA LEU A 197 3.42 -8.03 -32.44
C LEU A 197 2.32 -8.01 -33.52
N LYS A 198 2.63 -8.44 -34.75
CA LYS A 198 1.65 -8.43 -35.85
C LYS A 198 0.69 -9.62 -35.84
N ASP A 199 1.04 -10.71 -35.16
CA ASP A 199 0.20 -11.92 -35.08
C ASP A 199 -0.83 -11.93 -33.94
N SER A 200 -0.81 -10.95 -33.02
CA SER A 200 -1.69 -10.95 -31.83
C SER A 200 -2.97 -10.09 -31.96
N ARG A 201 -3.45 -9.81 -33.18
CA ARG A 201 -4.54 -8.86 -33.40
C ARG A 201 -5.74 -9.41 -34.16
N ILE A 202 -6.38 -10.50 -33.73
CA ILE A 202 -7.74 -10.84 -34.21
C ILE A 202 -8.53 -11.53 -33.09
N GLU A 203 -9.84 -11.23 -33.03
CA GLU A 203 -10.92 -11.86 -32.25
C GLU A 203 -11.24 -11.28 -30.86
N SER A 204 -11.96 -10.16 -30.86
CA SER A 204 -13.05 -9.97 -29.88
C SER A 204 -14.34 -9.69 -30.63
N GLU A 205 -15.10 -10.77 -30.85
CA GLU A 205 -16.43 -10.75 -31.44
C GLU A 205 -17.43 -9.98 -30.58
N THR A 206 -18.28 -9.26 -31.29
CA THR A 206 -19.27 -8.31 -30.79
C THR A 206 -20.52 -9.02 -30.26
N LEU A 207 -20.71 -9.09 -28.94
CA LEU A 207 -22.02 -9.42 -28.37
C LEU A 207 -22.88 -8.17 -28.27
N ARG A 208 -23.73 -7.99 -29.30
CA ARG A 208 -24.87 -7.06 -29.32
C ARG A 208 -25.90 -7.47 -28.26
N GLN A 209 -26.01 -6.72 -27.17
CA GLN A 209 -27.18 -6.81 -26.28
C GLN A 209 -28.29 -5.88 -26.80
N LYS A 210 -29.40 -6.51 -27.18
CA LYS A 210 -30.64 -5.88 -27.66
C LYS A 210 -31.30 -5.10 -26.53
N SER A 211 -31.51 -3.81 -26.75
CA SER A 211 -32.41 -2.95 -25.97
C SER A 211 -33.84 -3.47 -26.00
N GLY A 212 -34.35 -3.85 -24.83
CA GLY A 212 -35.79 -4.00 -24.58
C GLY A 212 -36.36 -2.68 -24.05
N LEU A 213 -37.32 -2.11 -24.77
CA LEU A 213 -38.14 -0.98 -24.33
C LEU A 213 -39.12 -1.44 -23.23
N LEU A 214 -39.35 -0.56 -22.23
CA LEU A 214 -40.38 -0.62 -21.18
C LEU A 214 -40.04 -1.48 -19.95
N GLY A 215 -39.08 -1.02 -19.14
CA GLY A 215 -38.92 -1.42 -17.74
C GLY A 215 -38.70 -0.20 -16.87
N VAL A 216 -39.57 0.03 -15.89
CA VAL A 216 -39.38 1.04 -14.84
C VAL A 216 -38.10 0.70 -14.08
N ILE A 217 -37.01 1.40 -14.41
CA ILE A 217 -35.71 1.22 -13.77
C ILE A 217 -35.83 1.84 -12.39
N LYS A 218 -36.09 1.00 -11.38
CA LYS A 218 -35.84 1.34 -9.98
C LYS A 218 -34.35 1.73 -9.92
N PRO A 219 -34.00 2.97 -9.55
CA PRO A 219 -32.60 3.36 -9.49
C PRO A 219 -31.87 2.36 -8.59
N PRO A 220 -30.70 1.84 -9.02
CA PRO A 220 -29.93 0.94 -8.20
C PRO A 220 -29.68 1.61 -6.87
N SER A 221 -30.09 0.97 -5.79
CA SER A 221 -29.76 1.42 -4.44
C SER A 221 -28.25 1.65 -4.39
N PRO A 222 -27.78 2.81 -3.90
CA PRO A 222 -26.34 3.06 -3.82
C PRO A 222 -25.70 1.88 -3.09
N PRO A 223 -24.58 1.34 -3.63
CA PRO A 223 -23.90 0.21 -3.00
C PRO A 223 -23.64 0.56 -1.54
N ALA A 224 -23.96 -0.37 -0.64
CA ALA A 224 -23.67 -0.22 0.78
C ALA A 224 -22.20 0.22 0.90
N ASN A 225 -21.97 1.40 1.49
CA ASN A 225 -20.65 1.90 1.82
C ASN A 225 -20.01 0.89 2.76
N ILE A 226 -19.30 -0.08 2.19
CA ILE A 226 -18.34 -0.86 2.94
C ILE A 226 -17.38 0.20 3.47
N PRO A 227 -17.20 0.33 4.80
CA PRO A 227 -16.30 1.33 5.35
C PRO A 227 -14.92 1.07 4.75
N THR A 228 -14.56 1.86 3.76
CA THR A 228 -13.20 1.94 3.26
C THR A 228 -12.43 2.45 4.47
N LEU A 229 -11.66 1.57 5.11
CA LEU A 229 -10.78 1.94 6.22
C LEU A 229 -9.84 3.03 5.69
N ASN A 230 -10.24 4.28 5.89
CA ASN A 230 -9.47 5.41 5.46
C ASN A 230 -8.48 5.69 6.59
N LEU A 231 -7.35 4.98 6.52
CA LEU A 231 -6.24 5.07 7.46
C LEU A 231 -5.92 6.52 7.87
N ALA A 232 -5.92 7.44 6.91
CA ALA A 232 -5.64 8.84 7.17
C ALA A 232 -6.70 9.52 8.04
N ASP A 233 -7.98 9.20 7.84
CA ASP A 233 -9.08 9.76 8.63
C ASP A 233 -9.02 9.25 10.08
N GLU A 234 -8.77 7.95 10.28
CA GLU A 234 -8.64 7.37 11.63
C GLU A 234 -7.45 7.96 12.40
N ILE A 235 -6.30 8.11 11.74
CA ILE A 235 -5.13 8.75 12.34
C ILE A 235 -5.43 10.24 12.60
N ASN A 236 -6.10 10.93 11.67
CA ASN A 236 -6.50 12.32 11.85
C ASN A 236 -7.38 12.48 13.08
N ASP A 237 -8.37 11.61 13.28
CA ASP A 237 -9.28 11.66 14.44
C ASP A 237 -8.51 11.55 15.77
N ILE A 238 -7.53 10.65 15.85
CA ILE A 238 -6.67 10.50 17.03
C ILE A 238 -5.81 11.76 17.23
N VAL A 239 -5.24 12.31 16.16
CA VAL A 239 -4.47 13.56 16.20
C VAL A 239 -5.33 14.73 16.67
N GLN A 240 -6.55 14.88 16.14
CA GLN A 240 -7.48 15.94 16.56
C GLN A 240 -7.90 15.78 18.02
N ALA A 241 -8.17 14.55 18.46
CA ALA A 241 -8.50 14.28 19.86
C ALA A 241 -7.38 14.72 20.82
N ARG A 242 -6.12 14.42 20.47
CA ARG A 242 -4.95 14.82 21.26
C ARG A 242 -4.65 16.31 21.14
N LEU A 243 -4.85 16.91 19.97
CA LEU A 243 -4.62 18.34 19.74
C LEU A 243 -5.50 19.19 20.66
N ARG A 244 -6.79 18.83 20.83
CA ARG A 244 -7.72 19.50 21.77
C ARG A 244 -7.27 19.48 23.24
N SER A 245 -6.44 18.50 23.62
CA SER A 245 -5.88 18.40 24.98
C SER A 245 -4.50 19.06 25.11
N SER A 246 -3.93 19.51 24.00
CA SER A 246 -2.57 20.03 23.90
C SER A 246 -2.57 21.55 23.86
N PRO A 247 -1.57 22.23 24.47
CA PRO A 247 -1.36 23.67 24.31
C PRO A 247 -1.15 24.09 22.83
N LEU A 248 -0.83 23.14 21.95
CA LEU A 248 -0.57 23.39 20.54
C LEU A 248 -1.83 23.74 19.73
N GLU A 249 -3.04 23.50 20.25
CA GLU A 249 -4.31 23.82 19.58
C GLU A 249 -4.40 25.30 19.18
N GLN A 250 -3.82 26.19 19.98
CA GLN A 250 -3.91 27.64 19.79
C GLN A 250 -3.00 28.16 18.68
N SER A 251 -1.91 27.44 18.39
CA SER A 251 -0.86 27.91 17.48
C SER A 251 -0.74 27.09 16.20
N ASN A 252 -1.34 25.89 16.15
CA ASN A 252 -1.11 24.95 15.06
C ASN A 252 -2.40 24.36 14.48
N GLU A 253 -2.60 24.50 13.17
CA GLU A 253 -3.59 23.74 12.41
C GLU A 253 -2.92 22.49 11.84
N ILE A 254 -3.32 21.30 12.31
CA ILE A 254 -2.82 20.01 11.84
C ILE A 254 -3.97 19.27 11.17
N VAL A 255 -3.80 18.80 9.94
CA VAL A 255 -4.78 17.96 9.22
C VAL A 255 -4.05 16.81 8.55
N ILE A 256 -4.55 15.59 8.71
CA ILE A 256 -4.04 14.39 8.03
C ILE A 256 -5.09 13.94 7.02
N SER A 257 -4.65 13.66 5.79
CA SER A 257 -5.52 13.29 4.67
C SER A 257 -4.85 12.24 3.77
N SER A 258 -5.66 11.42 3.10
CA SER A 258 -5.17 10.46 2.10
C SER A 258 -4.75 11.17 0.81
N ASP A 259 -3.57 10.83 0.32
CA ASP A 259 -3.07 11.27 -0.99
C ASP A 259 -3.72 10.44 -2.11
N PRO A 260 -4.01 11.01 -3.29
CA PRO A 260 -4.51 10.25 -4.44
C PRO A 260 -3.63 9.06 -4.85
N GLY A 261 -2.34 9.08 -4.52
CA GLY A 261 -1.40 7.98 -4.72
C GLY A 261 -1.49 6.86 -3.67
N GLY A 262 -2.45 6.91 -2.73
CA GLY A 262 -2.60 5.94 -1.64
C GLY A 262 -1.65 6.15 -0.46
N GLY A 263 -0.93 7.27 -0.43
CA GLY A 263 -0.08 7.69 0.69
C GLY A 263 -0.83 8.52 1.73
N ILE A 264 -0.13 8.90 2.80
CA ILE A 264 -0.62 9.85 3.80
C ILE A 264 0.00 11.22 3.52
N ARG A 265 -0.81 12.29 3.59
CA ARG A 265 -0.37 13.68 3.47
C ARG A 265 -0.71 14.43 4.74
N ILE A 266 0.27 15.14 5.30
CA ILE A 266 0.15 15.87 6.55
C ILE A 266 0.21 17.37 6.24
N LYS A 267 -0.81 18.14 6.63
CA LYS A 267 -0.82 19.61 6.55
C LYS A 267 -0.59 20.18 7.95
N VAL A 268 0.44 21.02 8.10
CA VAL A 268 0.71 21.78 9.34
C VAL A 268 0.87 23.25 8.97
N ASN A 269 0.03 24.14 9.51
CA ASN A 269 0.08 25.59 9.26
C ASN A 269 0.21 25.95 7.77
N ASN A 270 -0.62 25.31 6.94
CA ASN A 270 -0.66 25.49 5.48
C ASN A 270 0.56 24.96 4.69
N ARG A 271 1.45 24.20 5.34
CA ARG A 271 2.54 23.47 4.67
C ARG A 271 2.25 21.98 4.66
N TYR A 272 2.49 21.34 3.52
CA TYR A 272 2.31 19.90 3.35
C TYR A 272 3.63 19.16 3.55
N TYR A 273 3.53 18.01 4.20
CA TYR A 273 4.62 17.09 4.52
C TYR A 273 4.21 15.68 4.11
N SER A 274 5.17 14.90 3.61
CA SER A 274 4.95 13.50 3.21
C SER A 274 5.27 12.53 4.34
N SER A 275 6.06 12.98 5.33
CA SER A 275 6.45 12.19 6.51
C SER A 275 6.43 13.06 7.77
N PRO A 276 6.09 12.51 8.95
CA PRO A 276 6.18 13.22 10.21
C PRO A 276 7.60 13.68 10.54
N ASP A 277 8.64 13.02 10.02
CA ASP A 277 10.04 13.41 10.24
C ASP A 277 10.41 14.75 9.60
N GLU A 278 9.70 15.15 8.55
CA GLU A 278 9.94 16.39 7.80
C GLU A 278 9.38 17.63 8.52
N ILE A 279 8.56 17.42 9.57
CA ILE A 279 7.92 18.50 10.31
C ILE A 279 8.96 19.23 11.16
N THR A 280 8.99 20.55 11.01
CA THR A 280 9.99 21.43 11.64
C THR A 280 9.75 21.60 13.14
N ASP A 281 8.48 21.68 13.58
CA ASP A 281 8.13 21.79 14.99
C ASP A 281 8.22 20.40 15.67
N PRO A 282 9.16 20.19 16.62
CA PRO A 282 9.34 18.90 17.27
C PRO A 282 8.11 18.48 18.09
N ALA A 283 7.37 19.42 18.68
CA ALA A 283 6.20 19.10 19.50
C ALA A 283 5.05 18.60 18.62
N VAL A 284 4.82 19.21 17.46
CA VAL A 284 3.84 18.75 16.47
C VAL A 284 4.24 17.37 15.91
N ARG A 285 5.52 17.19 15.58
CA ARG A 285 6.05 15.90 15.12
C ARG A 285 5.81 14.78 16.13
N ASP A 286 6.12 15.03 17.41
CA ASP A 286 5.96 14.03 18.47
C ASP A 286 4.48 13.72 18.72
N LEU A 287 3.60 14.72 18.63
CA LEU A 287 2.15 14.53 18.71
C LEU A 287 1.64 13.62 17.60
N ILE A 288 2.05 13.85 16.35
CA ILE A 288 1.63 13.02 15.21
C ILE A 288 2.19 11.60 15.34
N LYS A 289 3.49 11.44 15.63
CA LYS A 289 4.11 10.12 15.82
C LYS A 289 3.46 9.30 16.92
N SER A 290 3.16 9.94 18.06
CA SER A 290 2.53 9.27 19.18
C SER A 290 1.06 8.92 18.92
N SER A 291 0.39 9.65 18.02
CA SER A 291 -0.96 9.35 17.54
C SER A 291 -0.97 8.16 16.59
N ILE A 292 -0.03 8.09 15.64
CA ILE A 292 0.17 6.93 14.76
C ILE A 292 0.44 5.67 15.59
N LYS A 293 1.33 5.75 16.59
CA LYS A 293 1.62 4.63 17.49
C LYS A 293 0.41 4.18 18.33
N GLU A 294 -0.52 5.08 18.62
CA GLU A 294 -1.77 4.71 19.29
C GLU A 294 -2.70 3.98 18.34
N TRP A 295 -2.84 4.47 17.11
CA TRP A 295 -3.60 3.81 16.06
C TRP A 295 -3.10 2.37 15.81
N GLU A 296 -1.79 2.17 15.69
CA GLU A 296 -1.16 0.84 15.50
C GLU A 296 -1.43 -0.15 16.64
N ARG A 297 -1.82 0.32 17.83
CA ARG A 297 -2.13 -0.54 18.97
C ARG A 297 -3.58 -1.02 18.98
N ARG A 298 -4.48 -0.31 18.28
CA ARG A 298 -5.90 -0.65 18.22
C ARG A 298 -6.12 -1.82 17.28
#